data_AF-A0AAN6GSW7-F1
#
_entry.id   AF-A0AAN6GSW7-F1
#
_cell.length_a   1.000
_cell.length_b   1.000
_cell.length_c   1.000
_cell.angle_alpha   90.00
_cell.angle_beta   90.00
_cell.angle_gamma   90.00
#
_symmetry.space_group_name_H-M   'P 1'
#
loop_
_entity.id
_entity.type
_entity.pdbx_description
1 polymer ?
#
loop_
_entity_poly.entity_id
_entity_poly.type
_entity_poly.pdbx_seq_one_letter_code
_entity_poly.pdbx_strand_id
1 'polypeptide(L)'
;MTAIATQRPPALATPGPVQPKVLTQDGLEEPAPPLDPHDFVSRSLTPFNAEPRITALLEKGGFYTPQRLLFHRNRDPLPGQYFPGVVRRSAGGEEDVSWMVQLEVEDELRMEWGMSAQEAGRVYTLGELKSGWGAPRVVTATLECAGNRRSEMSQVLKTEGIQWASGVIANIPFVGLSLREFLLSAGIPDPYAHMDASALANVAPTEASIATHAPAWAHQTHVHFVSAQRSDLLPAKGNDDDDQENDASRSKGSSSRRRNSWFASSVSLATAFLPSQQCLLSWGICSNADALLPTSSSSSSSSSSSSSIEAGSSKQERGKDKDAKSMTMTMEEEEIKVEPLEHAHGFPLRAVLPGHAGARWVKWIREIRIERASNASAPMKDDYKMLIPTQTTTTSAPADPEWVPSFKSAAHRAQVMSVLPPMMRLTAGSAISRPVEGEHVSVGPSGTFTVQGYAVGQDGSAVQSVSVLLVPDTDASLSAPELRARYSQSSQWTTATLMTRDAQQRKQLAVAQRADEAEAKPWVWSWTLWEVELECPAVEKNAERSWALIVKCSE
;
A
#
# COMPACT_ATOMS: atom_id res chain seq x y z
N MET A 1 -21.00 -26.97 4.11
CA MET A 1 -20.85 -26.06 5.27
C MET A 1 -20.97 -24.64 4.76
N THR A 2 -21.58 -23.76 5.56
CA THR A 2 -21.63 -22.32 5.27
C THR A 2 -20.55 -21.65 6.12
N ALA A 3 -19.59 -20.99 5.49
CA ALA A 3 -18.60 -20.19 6.21
C ALA A 3 -19.24 -18.87 6.67
N ILE A 4 -19.08 -18.53 7.95
CA ILE A 4 -19.51 -17.26 8.54
C ILE A 4 -18.29 -16.47 9.07
N ALA A 5 -18.25 -15.21 8.71
CA ALA A 5 -17.23 -14.17 8.80
C ALA A 5 -17.99 -12.85 8.55
N THR A 6 -18.52 -12.29 9.64
CA THR A 6 -18.78 -10.87 9.84
C THR A 6 -19.34 -10.10 8.62
N GLN A 7 -20.67 -10.14 8.46
CA GLN A 7 -21.59 -9.34 7.64
C GLN A 7 -21.02 -8.34 6.61
N ARG A 8 -21.48 -8.48 5.35
CA ARG A 8 -21.18 -7.57 4.23
C ARG A 8 -21.68 -6.15 4.51
N PRO A 9 -20.84 -5.10 4.37
CA PRO A 9 -21.33 -3.72 4.38
C PRO A 9 -22.26 -3.49 3.18
N PRO A 10 -23.33 -2.67 3.33
CA PRO A 10 -24.26 -2.39 2.26
C PRO A 10 -23.51 -1.85 1.02
N ALA A 11 -23.77 -2.46 -0.13
CA ALA A 11 -23.37 -1.92 -1.43
C ALA A 11 -24.34 -0.78 -1.80
N LEU A 12 -23.85 0.25 -2.50
CA LEU A 12 -24.79 1.09 -3.25
C LEU A 12 -25.54 0.19 -4.23
N ALA A 13 -26.86 0.33 -4.29
CA ALA A 13 -27.69 -0.42 -5.24
C ALA A 13 -27.05 -0.33 -6.64
N THR A 14 -26.98 -1.46 -7.34
CA THR A 14 -26.45 -1.53 -8.70
C THR A 14 -27.11 -0.40 -9.50
N PRO A 15 -26.33 0.52 -10.11
CA PRO A 15 -26.92 1.56 -10.93
C PRO A 15 -27.79 0.90 -12.00
N GLY A 16 -28.89 1.53 -12.38
CA GLY A 16 -29.62 1.16 -13.59
C GLY A 16 -28.71 1.20 -14.84
N PRO A 17 -29.25 1.07 -16.07
CA PRO A 17 -28.44 0.94 -17.29
C PRO A 17 -27.56 2.17 -17.64
N VAL A 18 -27.55 3.21 -16.81
CA VAL A 18 -26.79 4.45 -17.01
C VAL A 18 -25.51 4.42 -16.17
N GLN A 19 -24.36 4.56 -16.82
CA GLN A 19 -23.07 4.67 -16.12
C GLN A 19 -23.10 5.88 -15.17
N PRO A 20 -22.70 5.70 -13.89
CA PRO A 20 -22.64 6.81 -12.96
C PRO A 20 -21.60 7.82 -13.43
N LYS A 21 -21.79 9.09 -13.08
CA LYS A 21 -20.85 10.17 -13.41
C LYS A 21 -20.01 10.54 -12.20
N VAL A 22 -18.79 11.00 -12.46
CA VAL A 22 -17.82 11.47 -11.49
C VAL A 22 -17.56 12.94 -11.74
N LEU A 23 -17.56 13.71 -10.64
CA LEU A 23 -17.25 15.12 -10.69
C LEU A 23 -15.73 15.31 -10.85
N THR A 24 -15.32 16.11 -11.83
CA THR A 24 -13.95 16.60 -11.97
C THR A 24 -13.80 17.97 -11.31
N GLN A 25 -12.55 18.34 -11.06
CA GLN A 25 -12.21 19.63 -10.46
C GLN A 25 -12.64 20.84 -11.31
N ASP A 26 -12.83 20.66 -12.62
CA ASP A 26 -13.32 21.70 -13.53
C ASP A 26 -14.86 21.85 -13.47
N GLY A 27 -15.53 21.11 -12.60
CA GLY A 27 -16.99 21.07 -12.49
C GLY A 27 -17.66 20.29 -13.62
N LEU A 28 -16.89 19.54 -14.41
CA LEU A 28 -17.41 18.66 -15.45
C LEU A 28 -17.80 17.32 -14.82
N GLU A 29 -18.90 16.76 -15.30
CA GLU A 29 -19.27 15.39 -14.97
C GLU A 29 -18.78 14.45 -16.07
N GLU A 30 -17.84 13.57 -15.73
CA GLU A 30 -17.32 12.55 -16.65
C GLU A 30 -17.92 11.17 -16.30
N PRO A 31 -18.05 10.24 -17.24
CA PRO A 31 -18.42 8.87 -16.91
C PRO A 31 -17.44 8.28 -15.89
N ALA A 32 -17.97 7.60 -14.88
CA ALA A 32 -17.12 6.82 -13.97
C ALA A 32 -16.31 5.77 -14.76
N PRO A 33 -15.13 5.38 -14.25
CA PRO A 33 -14.40 4.27 -14.84
C PRO A 33 -15.32 3.06 -15.03
N PRO A 34 -15.29 2.39 -16.20
CA PRO A 34 -16.15 1.25 -16.48
C PRO A 34 -15.67 0.04 -15.67
N LEU A 35 -16.16 -0.09 -14.43
CA LEU A 35 -15.85 -1.20 -13.55
C LEU A 35 -16.84 -2.35 -13.77
N ASP A 36 -16.32 -3.57 -13.87
CA ASP A 36 -17.15 -4.77 -13.89
C ASP A 36 -17.81 -4.94 -12.49
N PRO A 37 -19.15 -4.93 -12.38
CA PRO A 37 -19.85 -5.08 -11.10
C PRO A 37 -19.67 -6.46 -10.45
N HIS A 38 -19.24 -7.47 -11.22
CA HIS A 38 -18.80 -8.74 -10.66
C HIS A 38 -17.46 -8.62 -9.94
N ASP A 39 -16.57 -7.75 -10.41
CA ASP A 39 -15.24 -7.58 -9.85
C ASP A 39 -15.15 -6.45 -8.83
N PHE A 40 -16.06 -5.47 -8.86
CA PHE A 40 -15.99 -4.28 -8.03
C PHE A 40 -17.26 -4.00 -7.24
N VAL A 41 -17.06 -3.23 -6.15
CA VAL A 41 -18.12 -2.60 -5.38
C VAL A 41 -17.87 -1.10 -5.33
N SER A 42 -18.76 -0.31 -5.95
CA SER A 42 -18.76 1.14 -5.79
C SER A 42 -19.26 1.53 -4.40
N ARG A 43 -18.50 2.39 -3.72
CA ARG A 43 -18.78 2.85 -2.35
C ARG A 43 -19.19 4.31 -2.27
N SER A 44 -18.75 5.14 -3.22
CA SER A 44 -19.17 6.54 -3.34
C SER A 44 -18.97 7.01 -4.78
N LEU A 45 -19.81 7.92 -5.27
CA LEU A 45 -19.68 8.51 -6.61
C LEU A 45 -19.05 9.91 -6.58
N THR A 46 -19.23 10.64 -5.48
CA THR A 46 -18.74 12.02 -5.32
C THR A 46 -18.16 12.21 -3.92
N PRO A 47 -16.83 12.13 -3.76
CA PRO A 47 -15.83 11.70 -4.74
C PRO A 47 -15.94 10.19 -5.08
N PHE A 48 -15.50 9.79 -6.27
CA PHE A 48 -15.57 8.38 -6.70
C PHE A 48 -14.67 7.48 -5.86
N ASN A 49 -15.25 6.44 -5.26
CA ASN A 49 -14.56 5.46 -4.45
C ASN A 49 -15.14 4.07 -4.73
N ALA A 50 -14.28 3.10 -4.99
CA ALA A 50 -14.65 1.72 -5.29
C ALA A 50 -13.54 0.76 -4.84
N GLU A 51 -13.89 -0.47 -4.50
CA GLU A 51 -12.93 -1.52 -4.18
C GLU A 51 -13.20 -2.77 -5.04
N PRO A 52 -12.17 -3.50 -5.46
CA PRO A 52 -12.35 -4.83 -6.00
C PRO A 52 -12.92 -5.75 -4.91
N ARG A 53 -13.71 -6.74 -5.32
CA ARG A 53 -14.04 -7.87 -4.45
C ARG A 53 -12.76 -8.67 -4.20
N ILE A 54 -12.58 -9.14 -2.97
CA ILE A 54 -11.36 -9.84 -2.58
C ILE A 54 -11.09 -11.10 -3.43
N THR A 55 -12.15 -11.79 -3.88
CA THR A 55 -12.07 -12.92 -4.81
C THR A 55 -11.51 -12.51 -6.16
N ALA A 56 -12.08 -11.47 -6.78
CA ALA A 56 -11.57 -10.93 -8.04
C ALA A 56 -10.12 -10.43 -7.91
N LEU A 57 -9.81 -9.75 -6.80
CA LEU A 57 -8.47 -9.22 -6.51
C LEU A 57 -7.41 -10.32 -6.53
N LEU A 58 -7.65 -11.46 -5.87
CA LEU A 58 -6.66 -12.54 -5.81
C LEU A 58 -6.75 -13.52 -6.99
N GLU A 59 -7.94 -13.88 -7.47
CA GLU A 59 -8.11 -14.88 -8.55
C GLU A 59 -7.74 -14.31 -9.91
N LYS A 60 -8.16 -13.07 -10.20
CA LYS A 60 -7.89 -12.41 -11.49
C LYS A 60 -6.62 -11.56 -11.43
N GLY A 61 -6.22 -11.10 -10.24
CA GLY A 61 -5.01 -10.29 -10.05
C GLY A 61 -3.77 -11.11 -9.69
N GLY A 62 -3.91 -12.22 -8.97
CA GLY A 62 -2.76 -13.00 -8.52
C GLY A 62 -1.82 -12.18 -7.63
N PHE A 63 -0.51 -12.38 -7.81
CA PHE A 63 0.50 -11.72 -6.96
C PHE A 63 0.69 -10.24 -7.28
N TYR A 64 0.66 -9.85 -8.56
CA TYR A 64 0.76 -8.45 -9.00
C TYR A 64 -0.62 -7.94 -9.41
N THR A 65 -1.19 -7.02 -8.65
CA THR A 65 -2.50 -6.48 -8.95
C THR A 65 -2.46 -5.65 -10.24
N PRO A 66 -3.18 -6.04 -11.31
CA PRO A 66 -3.23 -5.26 -12.55
C PRO A 66 -3.97 -3.94 -12.31
N GLN A 67 -3.65 -2.88 -13.08
CA GLN A 67 -4.25 -1.54 -12.87
C GLN A 67 -5.78 -1.57 -12.85
N ARG A 68 -6.39 -2.33 -13.76
CA ARG A 68 -7.84 -2.53 -13.84
C ARG A 68 -8.51 -3.13 -12.58
N LEU A 69 -7.74 -3.67 -11.63
CA LEU A 69 -8.22 -4.22 -10.36
C LEU A 69 -7.77 -3.38 -9.15
N LEU A 70 -7.14 -2.22 -9.36
CA LEU A 70 -6.77 -1.33 -8.27
C LEU A 70 -8.00 -0.66 -7.67
N PHE A 71 -8.03 -0.57 -6.35
CA PHE A 71 -9.09 0.17 -5.67
C PHE A 71 -9.00 1.67 -5.97
N HIS A 72 -10.16 2.30 -6.10
CA HIS A 72 -10.29 3.74 -6.26
C HIS A 72 -10.54 4.37 -4.89
N ARG A 73 -9.56 5.13 -4.38
CA ARG A 73 -9.76 6.03 -3.24
C ARG A 73 -9.49 7.46 -3.68
N ASN A 74 -10.55 8.27 -3.74
CA ASN A 74 -10.47 9.71 -3.99
C ASN A 74 -11.10 10.48 -2.83
N ARG A 75 -10.45 11.53 -2.34
CA ARG A 75 -10.98 12.40 -1.27
C ARG A 75 -11.81 13.54 -1.84
N ASP A 76 -11.37 14.04 -2.99
CA ASP A 76 -11.97 15.17 -3.66
C ASP A 76 -12.17 14.82 -5.15
N PRO A 77 -12.79 15.69 -5.97
CA PRO A 77 -12.90 15.52 -7.41
C PRO A 77 -11.54 15.22 -8.05
N LEU A 78 -11.55 14.41 -9.12
CA LEU A 78 -10.32 14.14 -9.87
C LEU A 78 -9.81 15.45 -10.49
N PRO A 79 -8.49 15.68 -10.56
CA PRO A 79 -7.95 16.72 -11.43
C PRO A 79 -8.55 16.58 -12.84
N GLY A 80 -8.91 17.68 -13.50
CA GLY A 80 -9.50 17.60 -14.83
C GLY A 80 -8.55 16.97 -15.86
N GLN A 81 -9.10 16.24 -16.83
CA GLN A 81 -8.34 15.60 -17.92
C GLN A 81 -7.54 16.62 -18.75
N TYR A 82 -7.95 17.90 -18.73
CA TYR A 82 -7.35 19.03 -19.45
C TYR A 82 -6.64 20.02 -18.53
N PHE A 83 -5.99 19.53 -17.46
CA PHE A 83 -5.09 20.38 -16.70
C PHE A 83 -4.05 21.00 -17.66
N PRO A 84 -3.77 22.32 -17.58
CA PRO A 84 -2.80 22.97 -18.47
C PRO A 84 -1.41 22.37 -18.20
N GLY A 85 -1.03 21.39 -19.03
CA GLY A 85 0.15 20.57 -18.82
C GLY A 85 0.05 19.12 -19.31
N VAL A 86 -1.13 18.59 -19.63
CA VAL A 86 -1.27 17.16 -19.98
C VAL A 86 -1.68 16.99 -21.46
N VAL A 87 -0.71 16.49 -22.24
CA VAL A 87 -0.75 16.08 -23.66
C VAL A 87 -0.79 17.22 -24.69
N ARG A 88 0.35 17.48 -25.34
CA ARG A 88 0.37 17.95 -26.73
C ARG A 88 0.59 16.72 -27.63
N ARG A 89 -0.36 16.41 -28.52
CA ARG A 89 -0.07 15.49 -29.63
C ARG A 89 0.99 16.14 -30.52
N SER A 90 2.18 15.57 -30.57
CA SER A 90 3.12 15.90 -31.63
C SER A 90 2.61 15.30 -32.96
N ALA A 91 2.97 15.92 -34.09
CA ALA A 91 2.58 15.45 -35.42
C ALA A 91 3.16 14.06 -35.81
N GLY A 92 3.91 13.41 -34.90
CA GLY A 92 4.53 12.10 -35.09
C GLY A 92 3.96 10.96 -34.21
N GLY A 93 2.92 11.20 -33.41
CA GLY A 93 2.26 10.15 -32.62
C GLY A 93 2.85 9.89 -31.23
N GLU A 94 3.89 10.62 -30.81
CA GLU A 94 4.39 10.60 -29.43
C GLU A 94 3.61 11.59 -28.55
N GLU A 95 3.08 11.11 -27.43
CA GLU A 95 2.40 11.92 -26.42
C GLU A 95 3.43 12.67 -25.55
N ASP A 96 3.54 13.99 -25.73
CA ASP A 96 4.39 14.83 -24.89
C ASP A 96 3.58 15.32 -23.66
N VAL A 97 3.93 14.81 -22.48
CA VAL A 97 3.29 15.17 -21.21
C VAL A 97 4.10 16.28 -20.54
N SER A 98 3.64 17.52 -20.72
CA SER A 98 4.22 18.73 -20.09
C SER A 98 3.86 18.89 -18.60
N TRP A 99 4.01 17.82 -17.80
CA TRP A 99 3.80 17.88 -16.36
C TRP A 99 5.03 18.44 -15.66
N MET A 100 4.82 19.34 -14.69
CA MET A 100 5.87 20.00 -13.94
C MET A 100 5.69 19.78 -12.44
N VAL A 101 6.82 19.60 -11.75
CA VAL A 101 6.90 19.44 -10.29
C VAL A 101 7.78 20.55 -9.74
N GLN A 102 7.23 21.38 -8.87
CA GLN A 102 8.00 22.39 -8.15
C GLN A 102 8.62 21.80 -6.89
N LEU A 103 9.92 21.99 -6.67
CA LEU A 103 10.55 21.80 -5.37
C LEU A 103 10.60 23.15 -4.66
N GLU A 104 10.05 23.22 -3.46
CA GLU A 104 10.17 24.37 -2.56
C GLU A 104 10.91 23.97 -1.28
N VAL A 105 11.90 24.76 -0.86
CA VAL A 105 12.58 24.60 0.44
C VAL A 105 12.30 25.85 1.27
N GLU A 106 11.80 25.66 2.49
CA GLU A 106 11.53 26.73 3.45
C GLU A 106 12.77 27.63 3.63
N ASP A 107 12.56 28.95 3.72
CA ASP A 107 13.64 29.94 3.68
C ASP A 107 14.69 29.73 4.79
N GLU A 108 14.26 29.36 6.00
CA GLU A 108 15.16 29.03 7.10
C GLU A 108 16.08 27.86 6.73
N LEU A 109 15.53 26.77 6.18
CA LEU A 109 16.30 25.60 5.75
C LEU A 109 17.20 25.92 4.56
N ARG A 110 16.70 26.69 3.59
CA ARG A 110 17.47 27.16 2.43
C ARG A 110 18.72 27.92 2.87
N MET A 111 18.56 28.85 3.81
CA MET A 111 19.67 29.63 4.35
C MET A 111 20.62 28.77 5.18
N GLU A 112 20.09 27.86 6.01
CA GLU A 112 20.87 26.90 6.81
C GLU A 112 21.74 26.00 5.94
N TRP A 113 21.22 25.54 4.80
CA TRP A 113 21.91 24.63 3.88
C TRP A 113 22.71 25.34 2.79
N GLY A 114 22.74 26.68 2.79
CA GLY A 114 23.48 27.47 1.81
C GLY A 114 22.96 27.34 0.38
N MET A 115 21.68 26.99 0.21
CA MET A 115 21.04 26.82 -1.09
C MET A 115 20.70 28.18 -1.73
N SER A 116 20.91 28.30 -3.04
CA SER A 116 20.44 29.44 -3.81
C SER A 116 18.91 29.46 -3.92
N ALA A 117 18.33 30.62 -4.19
CA ALA A 117 16.89 30.74 -4.46
C ALA A 117 16.45 29.93 -5.69
N GLN A 118 17.34 29.72 -6.66
CA GLN A 118 17.06 28.92 -7.85
C GLN A 118 16.98 27.43 -7.52
N GLU A 119 17.87 26.92 -6.66
CA GLU A 119 17.85 25.52 -6.22
C GLU A 119 16.63 25.23 -5.34
N ALA A 120 16.37 26.10 -4.37
CA ALA A 120 15.27 25.96 -3.41
C ALA A 120 13.87 26.22 -3.99
N GLY A 121 13.76 26.66 -5.24
CA GLY A 121 12.50 26.93 -5.94
C GLY A 121 12.45 26.27 -7.33
N ARG A 122 13.26 25.23 -7.57
CA ARG A 122 13.43 24.66 -8.90
C ARG A 122 12.16 23.96 -9.37
N VAL A 123 11.83 24.14 -10.64
CA VAL A 123 10.77 23.40 -11.33
C VAL A 123 11.40 22.33 -12.22
N TYR A 124 10.85 21.13 -12.14
CA TYR A 124 11.27 19.95 -12.90
C TYR A 124 10.16 19.51 -13.84
N THR A 125 10.49 19.27 -15.10
CA THR A 125 9.60 18.60 -16.04
C THR A 125 9.55 17.09 -15.76
N LEU A 126 8.46 16.42 -16.15
CA LEU A 126 8.38 14.97 -16.08
C LEU A 126 9.47 14.28 -16.92
N GLY A 127 9.85 14.89 -18.05
CA GLY A 127 10.96 14.42 -18.87
C GLY A 127 12.28 14.40 -18.08
N GLU A 128 12.62 15.52 -17.42
CA GLU A 128 13.79 15.58 -16.54
C GLU A 128 13.72 14.53 -15.43
N LEU A 129 12.57 14.34 -14.78
CA LEU A 129 12.39 13.30 -13.74
C LEU A 129 12.61 11.87 -14.27
N LYS A 130 12.26 11.60 -15.53
CA LYS A 130 12.44 10.28 -16.16
C LYS A 130 13.86 10.04 -16.64
N SER A 131 14.56 11.07 -17.13
CA SER A 131 15.88 10.92 -17.77
C SER A 131 17.06 11.40 -16.92
N GLY A 132 16.82 12.17 -15.87
CA GLY A 132 17.85 12.96 -15.20
C GLY A 132 18.75 12.21 -14.21
N TRP A 133 18.30 11.08 -13.65
CA TRP A 133 18.90 10.53 -12.41
C TRP A 133 18.97 9.00 -12.36
N GLY A 134 19.66 8.41 -13.32
CA GLY A 134 19.91 6.97 -13.38
C GLY A 134 18.75 6.16 -13.99
N ALA A 135 18.92 4.85 -14.03
CA ALA A 135 17.89 3.95 -14.56
C ALA A 135 16.66 3.92 -13.63
N PRO A 136 15.45 3.81 -14.18
CA PRO A 136 14.24 3.68 -13.36
C PRO A 136 14.33 2.48 -12.43
N ARG A 137 13.88 2.66 -11.19
CA ARG A 137 13.81 1.60 -10.19
C ARG A 137 12.44 0.93 -10.23
N VAL A 138 12.43 -0.38 -10.05
CA VAL A 138 11.21 -1.15 -9.79
C VAL A 138 11.13 -1.45 -8.31
N VAL A 139 10.04 -1.05 -7.65
CA VAL A 139 9.73 -1.40 -6.25
C VAL A 139 8.36 -2.05 -6.20
N THR A 140 8.34 -3.34 -5.89
CA THR A 140 7.07 -4.04 -5.59
C THR A 140 6.65 -3.69 -4.18
N ALA A 141 5.51 -3.02 -4.04
CA ALA A 141 5.00 -2.61 -2.75
C ALA A 141 3.48 -2.76 -2.65
N THR A 142 3.05 -3.13 -1.44
CA THR A 142 1.66 -3.19 -1.06
C THR A 142 1.14 -1.79 -0.74
N LEU A 143 0.19 -1.32 -1.53
CA LEU A 143 -0.57 -0.11 -1.26
C LEU A 143 -1.85 -0.50 -0.53
N GLU A 144 -1.99 -0.08 0.72
CA GLU A 144 -3.17 -0.35 1.54
C GLU A 144 -3.77 0.95 2.10
N CYS A 145 -5.10 1.06 2.04
CA CYS A 145 -5.84 2.14 2.67
C CYS A 145 -5.90 1.92 4.18
N ALA A 146 -5.67 2.95 5.00
CA ALA A 146 -5.87 2.90 6.45
C ALA A 146 -7.31 2.50 6.87
N GLY A 147 -8.27 2.61 5.95
CA GLY A 147 -9.64 2.19 6.17
C GLY A 147 -9.97 0.76 5.74
N ASN A 148 -8.99 -0.03 5.32
CA ASN A 148 -9.21 -1.41 4.92
C ASN A 148 -9.95 -2.16 6.04
N ARG A 149 -10.97 -2.94 5.68
CA ARG A 149 -11.80 -3.71 6.62
C ARG A 149 -12.59 -2.86 7.63
N ARG A 150 -12.81 -1.56 7.39
CA ARG A 150 -13.64 -0.71 8.27
C ARG A 150 -15.03 -1.29 8.52
N SER A 151 -15.61 -2.00 7.56
CA SER A 151 -16.93 -2.61 7.74
C SER A 151 -16.98 -3.59 8.91
N GLU A 152 -15.87 -4.26 9.22
CA GLU A 152 -15.78 -5.19 10.36
C GLU A 152 -15.78 -4.44 11.68
N MET A 153 -15.10 -3.28 11.75
CA MET A 153 -15.17 -2.40 12.93
C MET A 153 -16.60 -1.91 13.17
N SER A 154 -17.31 -1.54 12.10
CA SER A 154 -18.69 -1.06 12.16
C SER A 154 -19.71 -2.09 12.65
N GLN A 155 -19.35 -3.38 12.68
CA GLN A 155 -20.20 -4.42 13.27
C GLN A 155 -20.16 -4.44 14.80
N VAL A 156 -19.03 -3.99 15.37
CA VAL A 156 -18.91 -3.83 16.83
C VAL A 156 -19.49 -2.49 17.25
N LEU A 157 -19.07 -1.42 16.59
CA LEU A 157 -19.55 -0.06 16.83
C LEU A 157 -19.53 0.72 15.53
N LYS A 158 -20.66 1.32 15.14
CA LYS A 158 -20.80 2.06 13.88
C LYS A 158 -19.70 3.12 13.74
N THR A 159 -18.89 3.00 12.69
CA THR A 159 -17.79 3.95 12.42
C THR A 159 -18.15 4.98 11.35
N GLU A 160 -17.55 6.16 11.44
CA GLU A 160 -17.60 7.17 10.37
C GLU A 160 -16.70 6.79 9.19
N GLY A 161 -17.09 7.21 7.98
CA GLY A 161 -16.30 7.03 6.75
C GLY A 161 -16.80 5.91 5.85
N ILE A 162 -16.03 5.65 4.78
CA ILE A 162 -16.41 4.67 3.76
C ILE A 162 -16.31 3.26 4.33
N GLN A 163 -17.40 2.49 4.22
CA GLN A 163 -17.47 1.13 4.74
C GLN A 163 -16.81 0.14 3.78
N TRP A 164 -15.48 0.10 3.82
CA TRP A 164 -14.65 -0.81 3.02
C TRP A 164 -14.69 -2.22 3.57
N ALA A 165 -14.71 -3.20 2.67
CA ALA A 165 -14.38 -4.59 2.97
C ALA A 165 -12.85 -4.77 2.95
N SER A 166 -12.36 -5.97 2.65
CA SER A 166 -10.93 -6.31 2.58
C SER A 166 -10.28 -6.01 1.21
N GLY A 167 -10.95 -5.25 0.33
CA GLY A 167 -10.53 -5.03 -1.06
C GLY A 167 -9.72 -3.76 -1.32
N VAL A 168 -9.51 -2.88 -0.32
CA VAL A 168 -8.76 -1.62 -0.51
C VAL A 168 -7.26 -1.78 -0.24
N ILE A 169 -6.70 -2.78 -0.92
CA ILE A 169 -5.30 -3.18 -0.88
C ILE A 169 -4.88 -3.68 -2.27
N ALA A 170 -3.62 -3.47 -2.65
CA ALA A 170 -3.06 -3.97 -3.91
C ALA A 170 -1.55 -4.13 -3.83
N ASN A 171 -0.98 -5.07 -4.57
CA ASN A 171 0.47 -5.27 -4.66
C ASN A 171 0.98 -4.94 -6.05
N ILE A 172 1.83 -3.92 -6.16
CA ILE A 172 2.09 -3.26 -7.45
C ILE A 172 3.60 -3.11 -7.64
N PRO A 173 4.16 -3.51 -8.79
CA PRO A 173 5.56 -3.27 -9.14
C PRO A 173 5.70 -1.85 -9.71
N PHE A 174 5.81 -0.85 -8.84
CA PHE A 174 5.94 0.55 -9.25
C PHE A 174 7.27 0.82 -9.94
N VAL A 175 7.23 1.61 -11.01
CA VAL A 175 8.41 2.12 -11.72
C VAL A 175 8.55 3.61 -11.46
N GLY A 176 9.74 4.05 -11.09
CA GLY A 176 10.00 5.45 -10.80
C GLY A 176 11.43 5.82 -10.44
N LEU A 177 11.59 7.09 -10.05
CA LEU A 177 12.84 7.65 -9.54
C LEU A 177 12.90 7.49 -8.01
N SER A 178 14.06 7.14 -7.46
CA SER A 178 14.25 7.14 -6.01
C SER A 178 14.06 8.54 -5.45
N LEU A 179 13.21 8.66 -4.42
CA LEU A 179 13.03 9.92 -3.71
C LEU A 179 14.34 10.42 -3.09
N ARG A 180 15.16 9.51 -2.53
CA ARG A 180 16.49 9.84 -1.99
C ARG A 180 17.38 10.44 -3.07
N GLU A 181 17.48 9.79 -4.24
CA GLU A 181 18.34 10.27 -5.33
C GLU A 181 17.87 11.62 -5.87
N PHE A 182 16.55 11.81 -6.00
CA PHE A 182 15.98 13.09 -6.36
C PHE A 182 16.38 14.18 -5.35
N LEU A 183 16.17 13.97 -4.06
CA LEU A 183 16.47 14.96 -3.02
C LEU A 183 17.98 15.27 -2.94
N LEU A 184 18.83 14.25 -3.00
CA LEU A 184 20.29 14.42 -3.07
C LEU A 184 20.69 15.27 -4.28
N SER A 185 20.12 14.99 -5.45
CA SER A 185 20.43 15.71 -6.69
C SER A 185 19.94 17.16 -6.67
N ALA A 186 18.92 17.45 -5.86
CA ALA A 186 18.39 18.78 -5.64
C ALA A 186 19.19 19.59 -4.60
N GLY A 187 20.27 19.01 -4.05
CA GLY A 187 21.12 19.66 -3.05
C GLY A 187 20.60 19.58 -1.62
N ILE A 188 19.58 18.74 -1.35
CA ILE A 188 19.07 18.54 0.01
C ILE A 188 20.08 17.71 0.81
N PRO A 189 20.52 18.16 2.01
CA PRO A 189 21.53 17.45 2.79
C PRO A 189 21.10 16.04 3.19
N ASP A 190 22.04 15.10 3.08
CA ASP A 190 21.81 13.72 3.47
C ASP A 190 21.90 13.54 4.99
N PRO A 191 20.80 13.18 5.68
CA PRO A 191 20.84 12.93 7.12
C PRO A 191 21.72 11.74 7.51
N TYR A 192 22.04 10.85 6.55
CA TYR A 192 22.85 9.65 6.77
C TYR A 192 24.28 9.76 6.23
N ALA A 193 24.75 10.97 5.87
CA ALA A 193 26.10 11.17 5.32
C ALA A 193 27.25 10.67 6.22
N HIS A 194 26.98 10.46 7.51
CA HIS A 194 27.94 9.96 8.49
C HIS A 194 28.07 8.43 8.49
N MET A 195 27.22 7.71 7.74
CA MET A 195 27.23 6.25 7.64
C MET A 195 27.82 5.80 6.29
N ASP A 196 28.54 4.69 6.28
CA ASP A 196 28.90 4.05 5.01
C ASP A 196 27.68 3.37 4.37
N ALA A 197 27.76 3.13 3.06
CA ALA A 197 26.65 2.61 2.27
C ALA A 197 26.18 1.22 2.72
N SER A 198 27.09 0.37 3.21
CA SER A 198 26.76 -1.00 3.66
C SER A 198 26.01 -0.96 5.00
N ALA A 199 26.50 -0.16 5.95
CA ALA A 199 25.81 0.05 7.22
C ALA A 199 24.43 0.68 7.01
N LEU A 200 24.33 1.71 6.15
CA LEU A 200 23.08 2.39 5.86
C LEU A 200 22.04 1.48 5.19
N ALA A 201 22.47 0.59 4.29
CA ALA A 201 21.57 -0.38 3.64
C ALA A 201 20.92 -1.36 4.64
N ASN A 202 21.57 -1.58 5.79
CA ASN A 202 21.12 -2.47 6.85
C ASN A 202 20.30 -1.79 7.96
N VAL A 203 20.16 -0.46 7.93
CA VAL A 203 19.29 0.25 8.86
C VAL A 203 17.85 -0.17 8.58
N ALA A 204 17.16 -0.70 9.59
CA ALA A 204 15.79 -1.15 9.44
C ALA A 204 14.86 0.04 9.14
N PRO A 205 13.90 -0.10 8.23
CA PRO A 205 12.96 0.98 7.92
C PRO A 205 11.82 1.02 8.95
N THR A 206 12.18 1.03 10.25
CA THR A 206 11.30 1.21 11.40
C THR A 206 11.51 2.58 12.01
N GLU A 207 10.48 3.14 12.64
CA GLU A 207 10.59 4.44 13.30
C GLU A 207 11.67 4.45 14.40
N ALA A 208 11.79 3.36 15.17
CA ALA A 208 12.81 3.21 16.20
C ALA A 208 14.24 3.19 15.64
N SER A 209 14.46 2.49 14.53
CA SER A 209 15.78 2.43 13.91
C SER A 209 16.15 3.77 13.27
N ILE A 210 15.20 4.43 12.58
CA ILE A 210 15.39 5.78 12.05
C ILE A 210 15.75 6.75 13.17
N ALA A 211 15.01 6.74 14.30
CA ALA A 211 15.27 7.61 15.45
C ALA A 211 16.66 7.42 16.08
N THR A 212 17.24 6.23 15.91
CA THR A 212 18.59 5.92 16.42
C THR A 212 19.70 6.40 15.48
N HIS A 213 19.46 6.34 14.16
CA HIS A 213 20.50 6.56 13.16
C HIS A 213 20.41 7.91 12.45
N ALA A 214 19.25 8.55 12.41
CA ALA A 214 19.09 9.88 11.83
C ALA A 214 19.22 10.98 12.89
N PRO A 215 19.82 12.13 12.55
CA PRO A 215 19.89 13.27 13.46
C PRO A 215 18.51 13.89 13.70
N ALA A 216 18.30 14.46 14.88
CA ALA A 216 17.00 15.03 15.29
C ALA A 216 16.41 16.06 14.32
N TRP A 217 17.25 16.87 13.65
CA TRP A 217 16.80 17.86 12.68
C TRP A 217 16.08 17.20 11.48
N ALA A 218 16.48 15.99 11.08
CA ALA A 218 15.89 15.27 9.97
C ALA A 218 14.53 14.64 10.32
N HIS A 219 14.28 14.39 11.61
CA HIS A 219 12.96 13.99 12.11
C HIS A 219 11.98 15.16 12.16
N GLN A 220 12.49 16.35 12.45
CA GLN A 220 11.70 17.58 12.54
C GLN A 220 11.50 18.25 11.18
N THR A 221 12.21 17.79 10.15
CA THR A 221 12.07 18.27 8.77
C THR A 221 11.23 17.27 7.99
N HIS A 222 10.29 17.78 7.19
CA HIS A 222 9.32 16.97 6.48
C HIS A 222 9.44 17.17 4.97
N VAL A 223 9.18 16.10 4.23
CA VAL A 223 8.94 16.14 2.79
C VAL A 223 7.43 16.12 2.58
N HIS A 224 6.87 17.25 2.16
CA HIS A 224 5.47 17.39 1.83
C HIS A 224 5.26 17.11 0.34
N PHE A 225 4.34 16.22 0.02
CA PHE A 225 3.86 16.01 -1.34
C PHE A 225 2.53 16.71 -1.51
N VAL A 226 2.45 17.66 -2.44
CA VAL A 226 1.25 18.44 -2.72
C VAL A 226 0.64 17.96 -4.04
N SER A 227 -0.62 17.58 -3.98
CA SER A 227 -1.40 17.08 -5.11
C SER A 227 -1.97 18.23 -5.95
N ALA A 228 -2.19 17.97 -7.23
CA ALA A 228 -3.04 18.79 -8.09
C ALA A 228 -4.54 18.61 -7.81
N GLN A 229 -4.93 17.70 -6.91
CA GLN A 229 -6.31 17.58 -6.44
C GLN A 229 -6.64 18.67 -5.41
N ARG A 230 -7.58 19.55 -5.77
CA ARG A 230 -8.11 20.59 -4.88
C ARG A 230 -9.08 20.01 -3.85
N SER A 231 -8.99 20.51 -2.63
CA SER A 231 -9.82 20.11 -1.49
C SER A 231 -10.86 21.17 -1.08
N ASP A 232 -10.98 22.27 -1.82
CA ASP A 232 -11.90 23.39 -1.55
C ASP A 232 -13.16 23.39 -2.43
N LEU A 233 -13.30 22.40 -3.32
CA LEU A 233 -14.35 22.33 -4.34
C LEU A 233 -15.64 21.68 -3.84
N LEU A 234 -15.52 20.73 -2.92
CA LEU A 234 -16.69 20.16 -2.25
C LEU A 234 -17.05 21.03 -1.04
N PRO A 235 -18.34 21.17 -0.68
CA PRO A 235 -18.71 21.73 0.61
C PRO A 235 -17.91 21.00 1.68
N ALA A 236 -17.40 21.73 2.69
CA ALA A 236 -16.95 21.06 3.90
C ALA A 236 -18.11 20.17 4.33
N LYS A 237 -17.89 18.86 4.47
CA LYS A 237 -18.94 17.94 4.92
C LYS A 237 -19.49 18.54 6.22
N GLY A 238 -20.69 19.10 6.13
CA GLY A 238 -21.45 19.47 7.31
C GLY A 238 -21.67 18.18 8.08
N ASN A 239 -21.58 18.26 9.40
CA ASN A 239 -22.23 17.26 10.22
C ASN A 239 -23.72 17.37 9.88
N ASP A 240 -24.23 16.46 9.06
CA ASP A 240 -25.66 16.24 8.96
C ASP A 240 -26.09 15.65 10.31
N ASP A 241 -26.50 16.53 11.22
CA ASP A 241 -27.65 16.44 12.12
C ASP A 241 -27.60 17.63 13.11
N ASP A 242 -28.68 18.43 13.13
CA ASP A 242 -29.06 19.44 14.15
C ASP A 242 -28.59 20.91 14.10
N ASP A 243 -28.39 21.55 12.94
CA ASP A 243 -28.29 23.04 12.87
C ASP A 243 -29.26 23.68 11.84
N GLN A 244 -30.50 23.17 11.74
CA GLN A 244 -31.60 23.98 11.22
C GLN A 244 -32.22 24.79 12.36
N GLU A 245 -31.61 25.93 12.70
CA GLU A 245 -32.29 27.20 12.98
C GLU A 245 -31.28 28.26 13.44
N ASN A 246 -31.42 29.46 12.88
CA ASN A 246 -30.69 30.70 13.19
C ASN A 246 -29.32 30.95 12.52
N ASP A 247 -29.35 31.32 11.24
CA ASP A 247 -28.61 32.54 10.84
C ASP A 247 -29.21 33.19 9.58
N ALA A 248 -30.34 33.87 9.74
CA ALA A 248 -30.89 34.77 8.72
C ALA A 248 -30.27 36.19 8.79
N SER A 249 -29.09 36.36 9.42
CA SER A 249 -28.56 37.70 9.76
C SER A 249 -27.12 38.00 9.31
N ARG A 250 -26.41 37.07 8.66
CA ARG A 250 -25.11 37.40 8.05
C ARG A 250 -25.23 37.93 6.64
N SER A 251 -25.22 39.26 6.61
CA SER A 251 -25.11 40.14 5.47
C SER A 251 -24.09 39.67 4.40
N LYS A 252 -24.56 39.76 3.16
CA LYS A 252 -23.77 39.85 1.93
C LYS A 252 -22.69 40.93 2.12
N GLY A 253 -21.43 40.55 2.28
CA GLY A 253 -20.36 41.55 2.39
C GLY A 253 -19.04 41.09 2.96
N SER A 254 -18.43 40.04 2.41
CA SER A 254 -16.97 39.86 2.39
C SER A 254 -16.64 38.67 1.50
N SER A 255 -16.22 38.94 0.27
CA SER A 255 -15.55 37.95 -0.58
C SER A 255 -14.17 37.65 0.02
N SER A 256 -14.12 36.93 1.14
CA SER A 256 -12.87 36.27 1.52
C SER A 256 -12.59 35.25 0.42
N ARG A 257 -11.57 35.53 -0.40
CA ARG A 257 -11.03 34.54 -1.34
C ARG A 257 -10.78 33.28 -0.52
N ARG A 258 -11.60 32.24 -0.70
CA ARG A 258 -11.29 30.91 -0.18
C ARG A 258 -9.88 30.59 -0.71
N ARG A 259 -8.89 30.53 0.17
CA ARG A 259 -7.54 30.11 -0.22
C ARG A 259 -7.68 28.70 -0.78
N ASN A 260 -7.22 28.49 -2.01
CA ASN A 260 -7.19 27.16 -2.62
C ASN A 260 -6.50 26.19 -1.65
N SER A 261 -7.21 25.17 -1.18
CA SER A 261 -6.62 24.09 -0.38
C SER A 261 -6.37 22.89 -1.28
N TRP A 262 -5.26 22.21 -1.08
CA TRP A 262 -4.84 21.06 -1.88
C TRP A 262 -4.71 19.83 -0.98
N PHE A 263 -4.99 18.66 -1.56
CA PHE A 263 -4.64 17.42 -0.89
C PHE A 263 -3.11 17.35 -0.77
N ALA A 264 -2.60 17.18 0.44
CA ALA A 264 -1.19 17.02 0.66
C ALA A 264 -0.94 16.05 1.82
N SER A 265 0.18 15.34 1.76
CA SER A 265 0.63 14.49 2.85
C SER A 265 2.15 14.48 2.91
N SER A 266 2.74 13.76 3.87
CA SER A 266 4.16 13.94 4.18
C SER A 266 4.78 12.72 4.81
N VAL A 267 6.10 12.68 4.74
CA VAL A 267 6.97 11.83 5.55
C VAL A 267 8.07 12.69 6.15
N SER A 268 8.78 12.20 7.18
CA SER A 268 9.99 12.87 7.64
C SER A 268 11.09 12.82 6.58
N LEU A 269 12.02 13.76 6.62
CA LEU A 269 13.19 13.78 5.74
C LEU A 269 14.05 12.53 5.96
N ALA A 270 14.19 12.08 7.21
CA ALA A 270 14.89 10.85 7.54
C ALA A 270 14.29 9.63 6.81
N THR A 271 12.96 9.47 6.83
CA THR A 271 12.27 8.40 6.09
C THR A 271 12.47 8.52 4.57
N ALA A 272 12.41 9.75 4.03
CA ALA A 272 12.60 9.98 2.60
C ALA A 272 14.01 9.63 2.10
N PHE A 273 15.02 9.80 2.96
CA PHE A 273 16.42 9.53 2.65
C PHE A 273 16.86 8.09 2.97
N LEU A 274 16.09 7.31 3.73
CA LEU A 274 16.53 5.97 4.11
C LEU A 274 16.47 5.00 2.91
N PRO A 275 17.60 4.40 2.46
CA PRO A 275 17.60 3.51 1.29
C PRO A 275 16.72 2.28 1.45
N SER A 276 16.68 1.69 2.65
CA SER A 276 15.84 0.52 2.97
C SER A 276 14.35 0.81 2.87
N GLN A 277 13.94 2.07 2.97
CA GLN A 277 12.53 2.48 2.85
C GLN A 277 12.03 2.44 1.40
N GLN A 278 12.93 2.56 0.42
CA GLN A 278 12.65 2.45 -1.03
C GLN A 278 11.53 3.37 -1.55
N CYS A 279 11.45 4.61 -1.04
CA CYS A 279 10.51 5.62 -1.53
C CYS A 279 10.77 5.98 -2.99
N LEU A 280 9.70 6.09 -3.81
CA LEU A 280 9.77 6.51 -5.21
C LEU A 280 8.86 7.70 -5.54
N LEU A 281 9.26 8.47 -6.55
CA LEU A 281 8.37 9.24 -7.42
C LEU A 281 8.06 8.38 -8.65
N SER A 282 6.84 7.84 -8.74
CA SER A 282 6.46 6.83 -9.73
C SER A 282 5.54 7.39 -10.81
N TRP A 283 5.84 7.02 -12.06
CA TRP A 283 5.07 7.39 -13.26
C TRP A 283 4.42 6.20 -13.97
N GLY A 284 4.68 4.97 -13.50
CA GLY A 284 4.17 3.76 -14.13
C GLY A 284 4.33 2.51 -13.28
N ILE A 285 3.92 1.39 -13.85
CA ILE A 285 4.09 0.05 -13.29
C ILE A 285 4.88 -0.83 -14.26
N CYS A 286 5.57 -1.85 -13.74
CA CYS A 286 6.37 -2.77 -14.52
C CYS A 286 5.50 -3.93 -15.02
N SER A 287 5.18 -3.96 -16.31
CA SER A 287 4.27 -4.96 -16.88
C SER A 287 4.91 -6.34 -17.06
N ASN A 288 6.24 -6.42 -17.09
CA ASN A 288 7.02 -7.68 -17.15
C ASN A 288 7.76 -7.99 -15.83
N ALA A 289 7.23 -7.55 -14.67
CA ALA A 289 7.89 -7.76 -13.38
C ALA A 289 8.23 -9.23 -13.08
N ASP A 290 7.38 -10.18 -13.52
CA ASP A 290 7.64 -11.63 -13.39
C ASP A 290 8.91 -12.08 -14.14
N ALA A 291 9.23 -11.47 -15.28
CA ALA A 291 10.36 -11.85 -16.12
C ALA A 291 11.70 -11.23 -15.66
N LEU A 292 11.63 -10.17 -14.84
CA LEU A 292 12.80 -9.58 -14.17
C LEU A 292 13.26 -10.40 -12.97
N LEU A 293 12.47 -11.38 -12.52
CA LEU A 293 12.86 -12.26 -11.43
C LEU A 293 13.92 -13.26 -11.93
N PRO A 294 15.00 -13.51 -11.17
CA PRO A 294 15.98 -14.52 -11.55
C PRO A 294 15.29 -15.88 -11.68
N THR A 295 15.21 -16.42 -12.88
CA THR A 295 14.70 -17.78 -13.08
C THR A 295 15.68 -18.74 -12.43
N SER A 296 15.23 -19.47 -11.40
CA SER A 296 15.98 -20.65 -10.96
C SER A 296 16.04 -21.60 -12.15
N SER A 297 17.24 -21.88 -12.65
CA SER A 297 17.44 -22.94 -13.62
C SER A 297 16.89 -24.24 -13.04
N SER A 298 15.76 -24.71 -13.58
CA SER A 298 15.28 -26.05 -13.31
C SER A 298 16.33 -27.04 -13.83
N SER A 299 17.05 -27.69 -12.93
CA SER A 299 17.84 -28.87 -13.26
C SER A 299 16.88 -29.98 -13.65
N SER A 300 16.54 -30.07 -14.94
CA SER A 300 15.93 -31.26 -15.51
C SER A 300 16.92 -32.41 -15.35
N SER A 301 16.61 -33.33 -14.44
CA SER A 301 17.30 -34.60 -14.28
C SER A 301 17.00 -35.49 -15.49
N SER A 302 17.78 -35.32 -16.57
CA SER A 302 17.85 -36.33 -17.63
C SER A 302 18.64 -37.51 -17.11
N SER A 303 17.94 -38.61 -16.85
CA SER A 303 18.51 -39.94 -16.68
C SER A 303 19.39 -40.28 -17.88
N SER A 304 20.68 -40.55 -17.64
CA SER A 304 21.49 -41.28 -18.60
C SER A 304 22.21 -42.41 -17.88
N SER A 305 21.94 -43.60 -18.40
CA SER A 305 22.40 -44.90 -18.00
C SER A 305 23.92 -45.03 -18.13
N SER A 306 24.49 -45.67 -17.13
CA SER A 306 25.85 -46.22 -17.06
C SER A 306 26.25 -47.02 -18.30
N SER A 307 27.43 -46.73 -18.83
CA SER A 307 28.29 -47.75 -19.43
C SER A 307 29.76 -47.40 -19.18
N SER A 308 30.53 -48.44 -18.91
CA SER A 308 31.87 -48.40 -18.35
C SER A 308 32.92 -48.75 -19.41
N ILE A 309 34.19 -48.41 -19.07
CA ILE A 309 35.47 -48.99 -19.53
C ILE A 309 36.00 -48.50 -20.89
N GLU A 310 37.13 -47.77 -20.89
CA GLU A 310 38.45 -48.34 -21.25
C GLU A 310 39.61 -47.35 -21.00
N ALA A 311 40.71 -47.93 -20.50
CA ALA A 311 41.96 -47.27 -20.20
C ALA A 311 42.91 -47.33 -21.39
N GLY A 312 43.59 -46.22 -21.70
CA GLY A 312 44.63 -46.13 -22.71
C GLY A 312 45.73 -45.16 -22.27
N SER A 313 46.96 -45.65 -22.21
CA SER A 313 48.13 -45.03 -21.60
C SER A 313 48.90 -44.05 -22.51
N SER A 314 49.65 -43.16 -21.87
CA SER A 314 50.85 -42.43 -22.34
C SER A 314 50.64 -41.12 -23.12
N LYS A 315 51.04 -39.97 -22.56
CA LYS A 315 52.41 -39.42 -22.53
C LYS A 315 52.43 -38.08 -21.80
N GLN A 316 53.56 -37.86 -21.15
CA GLN A 316 53.92 -36.73 -20.31
C GLN A 316 54.51 -35.61 -21.17
N GLU A 317 53.95 -34.41 -21.11
CA GLU A 317 54.67 -33.17 -21.38
C GLU A 317 54.22 -32.07 -20.38
N ARG A 318 55.22 -31.47 -19.73
CA ARG A 318 55.09 -30.35 -18.79
C ARG A 318 54.92 -29.05 -19.58
N GLY A 319 53.91 -28.25 -19.25
CA GLY A 319 53.77 -26.89 -19.80
C GLY A 319 52.69 -26.05 -19.10
N LYS A 320 53.14 -25.27 -18.12
CA LYS A 320 52.64 -23.96 -17.63
C LYS A 320 51.12 -23.70 -17.48
N ASP A 321 50.77 -23.34 -16.24
CA ASP A 321 49.62 -22.50 -15.88
C ASP A 321 49.36 -21.36 -16.86
N LYS A 322 48.09 -21.26 -17.27
CA LYS A 322 47.21 -20.08 -17.28
C LYS A 322 46.18 -20.29 -18.36
N ASP A 323 44.94 -20.56 -17.94
CA ASP A 323 43.71 -20.06 -18.56
C ASP A 323 42.52 -20.55 -17.73
N ALA A 324 42.22 -19.78 -16.67
CA ALA A 324 40.90 -19.82 -16.08
C ALA A 324 39.92 -19.37 -17.17
N LYS A 325 39.18 -20.31 -17.75
CA LYS A 325 37.99 -20.01 -18.57
C LYS A 325 37.03 -19.21 -17.69
N SER A 326 37.09 -17.89 -17.81
CA SER A 326 36.02 -16.99 -17.40
C SER A 326 34.79 -17.37 -18.23
N MET A 327 33.90 -18.12 -17.59
CA MET A 327 32.56 -18.37 -18.10
C MET A 327 31.78 -17.07 -17.87
N THR A 328 31.96 -16.11 -18.76
CA THR A 328 31.11 -14.91 -18.79
C THR A 328 29.75 -15.33 -19.32
N MET A 329 28.84 -15.73 -18.42
CA MET A 329 27.41 -15.69 -18.72
C MET A 329 27.05 -14.21 -18.87
N THR A 330 27.00 -13.74 -20.10
CA THR A 330 26.20 -12.57 -20.45
C THR A 330 24.74 -12.97 -20.29
N MET A 331 24.18 -12.75 -19.10
CA MET A 331 22.74 -12.69 -18.92
C MET A 331 22.30 -11.40 -19.63
N GLU A 332 21.51 -11.52 -20.70
CA GLU A 332 20.78 -10.37 -21.22
C GLU A 332 19.80 -9.94 -20.12
N GLU A 333 20.06 -8.83 -19.43
CA GLU A 333 19.11 -8.26 -18.49
C GLU A 333 17.88 -7.81 -19.29
N GLU A 334 16.73 -8.45 -19.07
CA GLU A 334 15.49 -8.04 -19.72
C GLU A 334 15.17 -6.57 -19.39
N GLU A 335 14.81 -5.79 -20.42
CA GLU A 335 14.44 -4.38 -20.28
C GLU A 335 13.12 -4.22 -19.49
N ILE A 336 13.04 -3.19 -18.63
CA ILE A 336 11.84 -2.85 -17.86
C ILE A 336 10.75 -2.33 -18.82
N LYS A 337 9.64 -3.06 -18.94
CA LYS A 337 8.47 -2.59 -19.69
C LYS A 337 7.55 -1.79 -18.79
N VAL A 338 7.42 -0.50 -19.07
CA VAL A 338 6.65 0.44 -18.25
C VAL A 338 5.28 0.70 -18.86
N GLU A 339 4.23 0.39 -18.10
CA GLU A 339 2.88 0.84 -18.38
C GLU A 339 2.62 2.14 -17.58
N PRO A 340 2.17 3.24 -18.22
CA PRO A 340 1.82 4.46 -17.51
C PRO A 340 0.74 4.21 -16.45
N LEU A 341 0.78 4.94 -15.33
CA LEU A 341 -0.31 4.89 -14.36
C LEU A 341 -1.65 5.26 -15.04
N GLU A 342 -2.76 4.71 -14.57
CA GLU A 342 -4.07 5.26 -14.94
C GLU A 342 -4.30 6.60 -14.23
N HIS A 343 -5.13 7.46 -14.83
CA HIS A 343 -5.45 8.78 -14.28
C HIS A 343 -5.95 8.72 -12.83
N ALA A 344 -6.87 7.80 -12.51
CA ALA A 344 -7.41 7.64 -11.15
C ALA A 344 -6.35 7.21 -10.11
N HIS A 345 -5.23 6.65 -10.57
CA HIS A 345 -4.14 6.12 -9.74
C HIS A 345 -2.91 7.03 -9.69
N GLY A 346 -3.02 8.24 -10.27
CA GLY A 346 -2.06 9.32 -10.08
C GLY A 346 -1.20 9.63 -11.30
N PHE A 347 -1.57 9.18 -12.50
CA PHE A 347 -0.92 9.68 -13.72
C PHE A 347 -0.91 11.21 -13.75
N PRO A 348 0.23 11.85 -14.08
CA PRO A 348 1.45 11.21 -14.57
C PRO A 348 2.50 10.90 -13.50
N LEU A 349 2.29 11.32 -12.24
CA LEU A 349 3.26 11.15 -11.17
C LEU A 349 2.60 11.02 -9.78
N ARG A 350 3.04 10.03 -9.00
CA ARG A 350 2.63 9.83 -7.61
C ARG A 350 3.81 9.50 -6.69
N ALA A 351 3.61 9.68 -5.38
CA ALA A 351 4.49 9.12 -4.37
C ALA A 351 4.19 7.63 -4.14
N VAL A 352 5.25 6.86 -3.91
CA VAL A 352 5.24 5.47 -3.47
C VAL A 352 6.07 5.40 -2.20
N LEU A 353 5.43 5.08 -1.08
CA LEU A 353 6.02 5.17 0.27
C LEU A 353 5.80 3.84 1.01
N PRO A 354 6.57 2.79 0.69
CA PRO A 354 6.35 1.45 1.22
C PRO A 354 6.14 1.39 2.75
N GLY A 355 5.26 0.51 3.23
CA GLY A 355 4.93 0.37 4.65
C GLY A 355 4.14 1.53 5.28
N HIS A 356 3.94 2.63 4.56
CA HIS A 356 3.10 3.73 5.02
C HIS A 356 1.66 3.57 4.53
N ALA A 357 0.71 4.09 5.31
CA ALA A 357 -0.69 4.14 4.93
C ALA A 357 -0.87 4.85 3.58
N GLY A 358 -1.75 4.33 2.72
CA GLY A 358 -1.94 4.82 1.35
C GLY A 358 -2.34 6.31 1.26
N ALA A 359 -2.83 6.91 2.34
CA ALA A 359 -3.07 8.35 2.43
C ALA A 359 -1.79 9.20 2.31
N ARG A 360 -0.61 8.62 2.60
CA ARG A 360 0.70 9.27 2.43
C ARG A 360 1.17 9.24 0.98
N TRP A 361 0.66 8.31 0.17
CA TRP A 361 1.08 8.06 -1.22
C TRP A 361 0.37 9.00 -2.19
N VAL A 362 0.68 10.29 -2.08
CA VAL A 362 0.01 11.38 -2.80
C VAL A 362 0.02 11.15 -4.32
N LYS A 363 -1.16 11.24 -4.92
CA LYS A 363 -1.38 11.15 -6.38
C LYS A 363 -1.28 12.54 -7.02
N TRP A 364 -0.94 12.60 -8.31
CA TRP A 364 -0.88 13.84 -9.10
C TRP A 364 0.04 14.88 -8.46
N ILE A 365 1.27 14.50 -8.14
CA ILE A 365 2.22 15.38 -7.47
C ILE A 365 2.54 16.56 -8.38
N ARG A 366 2.23 17.77 -7.94
CA ARG A 366 2.58 19.02 -8.62
C ARG A 366 3.72 19.76 -7.93
N GLU A 367 3.96 19.44 -6.67
CA GLU A 367 4.89 20.17 -5.83
C GLU A 367 5.37 19.31 -4.66
N ILE A 368 6.64 19.45 -4.32
CA ILE A 368 7.32 18.84 -3.19
C ILE A 368 7.89 19.96 -2.34
N ARG A 369 7.55 20.00 -1.06
CA ARG A 369 8.06 21.02 -0.13
C ARG A 369 8.91 20.40 0.96
N ILE A 370 9.97 21.10 1.35
CA ILE A 370 10.84 20.75 2.47
C ILE A 370 10.67 21.82 3.55
N GLU A 371 9.98 21.47 4.64
CA GLU A 371 9.61 22.40 5.70
C GLU A 371 9.80 21.74 7.08
N ARG A 372 10.05 22.54 8.12
CA ARG A 372 10.03 22.07 9.51
C ARG A 372 8.60 21.92 10.04
N ALA A 373 7.70 22.74 9.54
CA ALA A 373 6.30 22.69 9.94
C ALA A 373 5.66 21.34 9.55
N SER A 374 4.77 20.83 10.40
CA SER A 374 3.92 19.70 10.03
C SER A 374 2.88 20.14 8.99
N ASN A 375 2.54 19.25 8.06
CA ASN A 375 1.59 19.55 6.99
C ASN A 375 0.17 19.82 7.54
N ALA A 376 -0.38 20.99 7.21
CA ALA A 376 -1.69 21.44 7.68
C ALA A 376 -2.89 20.87 6.89
N SER A 377 -2.66 20.05 5.86
CA SER A 377 -3.73 19.42 5.07
C SER A 377 -4.54 18.44 5.94
N ALA A 378 -5.85 18.36 5.67
CA ALA A 378 -6.80 17.52 6.41
C ALA A 378 -6.33 16.06 6.67
N PRO A 379 -5.77 15.30 5.69
CA PRO A 379 -5.29 13.93 5.95
C PRO A 379 -4.12 13.81 6.94
N MET A 380 -3.48 14.92 7.31
CA MET A 380 -2.40 14.96 8.31
C MET A 380 -2.91 15.56 9.64
N LYS A 381 -3.73 16.60 9.55
CA LYS A 381 -4.21 17.37 10.70
C LYS A 381 -5.45 16.76 11.36
N ASP A 382 -6.46 16.40 10.58
CA ASP A 382 -7.83 16.17 11.04
C ASP A 382 -8.33 14.73 10.79
N ASP A 383 -7.61 13.94 9.99
CA ASP A 383 -8.00 12.58 9.57
C ASP A 383 -6.79 11.63 9.63
N TYR A 384 -7.04 10.33 9.45
CA TYR A 384 -6.05 9.26 9.52
C TYR A 384 -5.27 9.27 10.84
N LYS A 385 -6.00 9.30 11.96
CA LYS A 385 -5.45 9.21 13.31
C LYS A 385 -6.13 8.07 14.06
N MET A 386 -5.38 7.36 14.88
CA MET A 386 -5.91 6.24 15.68
C MET A 386 -6.55 6.78 16.96
N LEU A 387 -7.86 6.57 17.10
CA LEU A 387 -8.55 6.73 18.37
C LEU A 387 -8.49 5.39 19.10
N ILE A 388 -7.87 5.37 20.28
CA ILE A 388 -7.86 4.20 21.16
C ILE A 388 -9.02 4.41 22.15
N PRO A 389 -10.05 3.55 22.14
CA PRO A 389 -11.10 3.61 23.16
C PRO A 389 -10.47 3.48 24.56
N THR A 390 -10.83 4.38 25.48
CA THR A 390 -10.54 4.15 26.91
C THR A 390 -11.32 2.91 27.34
N GLN A 391 -10.62 1.90 27.86
CA GLN A 391 -11.25 0.65 28.30
C GLN A 391 -12.39 0.97 29.27
N THR A 392 -13.62 0.70 28.85
CA THR A 392 -14.75 0.58 29.78
C THR A 392 -14.72 -0.85 30.29
N THR A 393 -14.55 -0.99 31.60
CA THR A 393 -14.34 -2.25 32.35
C THR A 393 -15.55 -3.18 32.40
N THR A 394 -16.52 -3.03 31.50
CA THR A 394 -17.78 -3.79 31.52
C THR A 394 -17.90 -4.71 30.31
N THR A 395 -18.06 -6.00 30.59
CA THR A 395 -18.21 -7.16 29.68
C THR A 395 -19.40 -7.08 28.71
N SER A 396 -20.08 -5.93 28.65
CA SER A 396 -21.10 -5.61 27.68
C SER A 396 -20.82 -4.18 27.21
N ALA A 397 -20.24 -4.03 26.00
CA ALA A 397 -20.10 -2.73 25.39
C ALA A 397 -21.50 -2.10 25.26
N PRO A 398 -21.76 -0.92 25.85
CA PRO A 398 -22.99 -0.19 25.58
C PRO A 398 -23.11 0.06 24.08
N ALA A 399 -24.34 0.12 23.54
CA ALA A 399 -24.58 0.47 22.13
C ALA A 399 -23.98 1.83 21.73
N ASP A 400 -23.77 2.72 22.71
CA ASP A 400 -23.00 3.95 22.60
C ASP A 400 -22.12 4.08 23.87
N PRO A 401 -20.82 3.74 23.83
CA PRO A 401 -19.91 3.99 24.94
C PRO A 401 -19.93 5.47 25.34
N GLU A 402 -19.81 5.78 26.63
CA GLU A 402 -19.93 7.14 27.17
C GLU A 402 -18.97 8.17 26.52
N TRP A 403 -17.87 7.71 25.93
CA TRP A 403 -16.94 8.54 25.16
C TRP A 403 -17.45 8.90 23.75
N VAL A 404 -18.36 8.14 23.14
CA VAL A 404 -18.85 8.42 21.77
C VAL A 404 -19.64 9.73 21.68
N PRO A 405 -20.57 10.05 22.62
CA PRO A 405 -21.21 11.36 22.66
C PRO A 405 -20.23 12.53 22.83
N SER A 406 -19.12 12.36 23.58
CA SER A 406 -18.13 13.44 23.73
C SER A 406 -17.40 13.74 22.43
N PHE A 407 -17.20 12.75 21.55
CA PHE A 407 -16.60 12.94 20.22
C PHE A 407 -17.54 13.54 19.16
N LYS A 408 -18.85 13.56 19.40
CA LYS A 408 -19.80 14.29 18.54
C LYS A 408 -19.65 15.81 18.67
N SER A 409 -19.09 16.30 19.78
CA SER A 409 -18.75 17.72 19.94
C SER A 409 -17.58 18.10 19.03
N ALA A 410 -17.81 19.05 18.11
CA ALA A 410 -16.77 19.59 17.24
C ALA A 410 -15.57 20.16 18.02
N ALA A 411 -15.82 20.77 19.18
CA ALA A 411 -14.77 21.32 20.04
C ALA A 411 -13.89 20.22 20.66
N HIS A 412 -14.51 19.16 21.18
CA HIS A 412 -13.77 18.02 21.73
C HIS A 412 -13.00 17.28 20.64
N ARG A 413 -13.63 17.05 19.48
CA ARG A 413 -12.96 16.46 18.32
C ARG A 413 -11.73 17.26 17.89
N ALA A 414 -11.85 18.58 17.78
CA ALA A 414 -10.72 19.45 17.45
C ALA A 414 -9.59 19.34 18.48
N GLN A 415 -9.93 19.33 19.77
CA GLN A 415 -8.96 19.15 20.85
C GLN A 415 -8.22 17.81 20.75
N VAL A 416 -8.94 16.70 20.59
CA VAL A 416 -8.33 15.36 20.48
C VAL A 416 -7.48 15.25 19.21
N MET A 417 -7.99 15.72 18.06
CA MET A 417 -7.23 15.68 16.81
C MET A 417 -5.95 16.52 16.87
N SER A 418 -5.91 17.59 17.68
CA SER A 418 -4.72 18.44 17.81
C SER A 418 -3.51 17.76 18.46
N VAL A 419 -3.72 16.72 19.28
CA VAL A 419 -2.66 16.07 20.05
C VAL A 419 -2.31 14.67 19.54
N LEU A 420 -3.18 14.05 18.76
CA LEU A 420 -2.91 12.74 18.18
C LEU A 420 -1.96 12.84 16.98
N PRO A 421 -0.96 11.96 16.87
CA PRO A 421 -0.13 11.91 15.69
C PRO A 421 -0.91 11.36 14.48
N PRO A 422 -0.58 11.78 13.25
CA PRO A 422 -1.07 11.12 12.04
C PRO A 422 -0.59 9.67 11.99
N MET A 423 -1.47 8.76 11.59
CA MET A 423 -1.12 7.38 11.27
C MET A 423 -0.18 7.39 10.07
N MET A 424 1.07 6.99 10.30
CA MET A 424 2.08 6.94 9.25
C MET A 424 2.20 5.54 8.67
N ARG A 425 2.42 4.55 9.54
CA ARG A 425 2.78 3.18 9.20
C ARG A 425 1.60 2.24 9.42
N LEU A 426 1.53 1.18 8.62
CA LEU A 426 0.57 0.10 8.78
C LEU A 426 1.21 -1.05 9.55
N THR A 427 0.39 -1.79 10.29
CA THR A 427 0.82 -2.98 11.01
C THR A 427 0.67 -4.23 10.15
N ALA A 428 1.30 -5.33 10.56
CA ALA A 428 1.09 -6.62 9.93
C ALA A 428 -0.40 -6.99 9.89
N GLY A 429 -0.82 -7.63 8.81
CA GLY A 429 -2.22 -7.95 8.57
C GLY A 429 -2.41 -9.15 7.66
N SER A 430 -3.58 -9.76 7.73
CA SER A 430 -4.00 -10.83 6.82
C SER A 430 -5.50 -10.81 6.63
N ALA A 431 -5.96 -11.33 5.49
CA ALA A 431 -7.38 -11.54 5.23
C ALA A 431 -7.58 -12.82 4.42
N ILE A 432 -8.73 -13.45 4.65
CA ILE A 432 -9.21 -14.61 3.90
C ILE A 432 -9.91 -14.09 2.64
N SER A 433 -9.53 -14.61 1.48
CA SER A 433 -10.22 -14.37 0.22
C SER A 433 -11.23 -15.45 -0.10
N ARG A 434 -10.90 -16.70 0.25
CA ARG A 434 -11.76 -17.87 0.08
C ARG A 434 -11.69 -18.80 1.27
N PRO A 435 -12.83 -19.40 1.68
CA PRO A 435 -14.18 -19.12 1.19
C PRO A 435 -14.64 -17.71 1.54
N VAL A 436 -15.55 -17.14 0.74
CA VAL A 436 -16.19 -15.87 1.09
C VAL A 436 -17.34 -16.08 2.06
N GLU A 437 -17.77 -14.98 2.66
CA GLU A 437 -18.88 -15.01 3.59
C GLU A 437 -20.17 -15.58 2.99
N GLY A 438 -20.74 -16.57 3.68
CA GLY A 438 -21.94 -17.30 3.28
C GLY A 438 -21.72 -18.34 2.17
N GLU A 439 -20.47 -18.59 1.76
CA GLU A 439 -20.18 -19.56 0.69
C GLU A 439 -20.43 -21.00 1.16
N HIS A 440 -21.11 -21.77 0.31
CA HIS A 440 -21.24 -23.22 0.48
C HIS A 440 -19.99 -23.90 -0.10
N VAL A 441 -19.13 -24.39 0.79
CA VAL A 441 -17.88 -25.03 0.38
C VAL A 441 -18.10 -26.48 -0.02
N SER A 442 -17.58 -26.87 -1.18
CA SER A 442 -17.53 -28.26 -1.63
C SER A 442 -16.33 -28.95 -0.99
N VAL A 443 -16.57 -30.11 -0.38
CA VAL A 443 -15.52 -30.89 0.29
C VAL A 443 -14.94 -31.88 -0.71
N GLY A 444 -13.62 -31.89 -0.86
CA GLY A 444 -12.91 -32.81 -1.74
C GLY A 444 -13.03 -34.27 -1.30
N PRO A 445 -12.61 -35.24 -2.14
CA PRO A 445 -12.65 -36.67 -1.81
C PRO A 445 -11.85 -37.04 -0.54
N SER A 446 -10.84 -36.23 -0.20
CA SER A 446 -10.02 -36.32 1.01
C SER A 446 -10.74 -35.87 2.28
N GLY A 447 -11.95 -35.30 2.18
CA GLY A 447 -12.61 -34.66 3.30
C GLY A 447 -12.09 -33.26 3.62
N THR A 448 -11.29 -32.65 2.75
CA THR A 448 -10.70 -31.31 2.97
C THR A 448 -11.33 -30.24 2.09
N PHE A 449 -11.08 -28.98 2.45
CA PHE A 449 -11.37 -27.82 1.60
C PHE A 449 -10.27 -26.77 1.71
N THR A 450 -10.13 -25.98 0.65
CA THR A 450 -9.09 -24.96 0.52
C THR A 450 -9.54 -23.64 1.14
N VAL A 451 -8.64 -23.02 1.91
CA VAL A 451 -8.75 -21.64 2.39
C VAL A 451 -7.56 -20.86 1.85
N GLN A 452 -7.82 -19.68 1.30
CA GLN A 452 -6.81 -18.83 0.66
C GLN A 452 -6.92 -17.39 1.15
N GLY A 453 -5.84 -16.64 1.00
CA GLY A 453 -5.86 -15.21 1.29
C GLY A 453 -4.53 -14.51 1.02
N TYR A 454 -4.41 -13.30 1.58
CA TYR A 454 -3.17 -12.53 1.57
C TYR A 454 -2.72 -12.22 3.00
N ALA A 455 -1.43 -11.94 3.15
CA ALA A 455 -0.81 -11.41 4.36
C ALA A 455 0.21 -10.34 4.00
N VAL A 456 0.39 -9.35 4.86
CA VAL A 456 1.34 -8.23 4.70
C VAL A 456 2.12 -8.13 5.99
N GLY A 457 3.44 -7.99 5.88
CA GLY A 457 4.29 -7.66 7.02
C GLY A 457 4.34 -6.16 7.27
N GLN A 458 5.07 -5.78 8.30
CA GLN A 458 5.24 -4.44 8.81
C GLN A 458 6.69 -3.99 8.62
N ASP A 459 6.88 -2.70 8.35
CA ASP A 459 8.21 -2.07 8.36
C ASP A 459 9.26 -2.83 7.50
N GLY A 460 8.87 -3.39 6.35
CA GLY A 460 9.78 -4.08 5.43
C GLY A 460 10.11 -5.53 5.83
N SER A 461 9.40 -6.07 6.83
CA SER A 461 9.53 -7.46 7.27
C SER A 461 8.68 -8.39 6.40
N ALA A 462 9.22 -9.54 6.01
CA ALA A 462 8.46 -10.59 5.35
C ALA A 462 7.51 -11.27 6.34
N VAL A 463 6.34 -11.67 5.86
CA VAL A 463 5.47 -12.61 6.59
C VAL A 463 6.21 -13.94 6.76
N GLN A 464 6.41 -14.36 8.00
CA GLN A 464 7.09 -15.61 8.35
C GLN A 464 6.15 -16.81 8.41
N SER A 465 4.93 -16.60 8.91
CA SER A 465 3.92 -17.65 8.99
C SER A 465 2.50 -17.09 8.91
N VAL A 466 1.59 -17.90 8.39
CA VAL A 466 0.14 -17.67 8.46
C VAL A 466 -0.48 -18.93 9.04
N SER A 467 -1.40 -18.77 9.99
CA SER A 467 -2.14 -19.89 10.57
C SER A 467 -3.63 -19.62 10.51
N VAL A 468 -4.39 -20.66 10.18
CA VAL A 468 -5.85 -20.62 10.09
C VAL A 468 -6.44 -21.56 11.14
N LEU A 469 -7.52 -21.12 11.76
CA LEU A 469 -8.29 -21.88 12.74
C LEU A 469 -9.74 -21.98 12.25
N LEU A 470 -10.30 -23.19 12.30
CA LEU A 470 -11.71 -23.47 12.03
C LEU A 470 -12.44 -23.76 13.35
N VAL A 471 -13.47 -22.98 13.67
CA VAL A 471 -14.27 -23.16 14.91
C VAL A 471 -15.77 -23.25 14.60
N PRO A 472 -16.56 -23.95 15.45
CA PRO A 472 -18.01 -23.95 15.31
C PRO A 472 -18.59 -22.54 15.45
N ASP A 473 -19.64 -22.24 14.69
CA ASP A 473 -20.31 -20.92 14.71
C ASP A 473 -20.97 -20.58 16.07
N THR A 474 -21.18 -21.55 16.95
CA THR A 474 -21.60 -21.26 18.34
C THR A 474 -20.62 -20.36 19.10
N ASP A 475 -19.35 -20.34 18.67
CA ASP A 475 -18.33 -19.48 19.22
C ASP A 475 -18.16 -18.18 18.41
N ALA A 476 -18.94 -17.95 17.34
CA ALA A 476 -18.86 -16.74 16.49
C ALA A 476 -19.33 -15.45 17.19
N SER A 477 -20.06 -15.56 18.30
CA SER A 477 -20.37 -14.40 19.15
C SER A 477 -19.13 -13.87 19.87
N LEU A 478 -18.04 -14.64 19.93
CA LEU A 478 -16.77 -14.20 20.48
C LEU A 478 -16.02 -13.35 19.46
N SER A 479 -15.40 -12.28 19.94
CA SER A 479 -14.50 -11.45 19.16
C SER A 479 -13.25 -12.24 18.73
N ALA A 480 -12.58 -11.79 17.66
CA ALA A 480 -11.33 -12.42 17.21
C ALA A 480 -10.23 -12.50 18.30
N PRO A 481 -10.06 -11.50 19.20
CA PRO A 481 -9.17 -11.64 20.36
C PRO A 481 -9.61 -12.73 21.35
N GLU A 482 -10.89 -12.84 21.67
CA GLU A 482 -11.42 -13.86 22.58
C GLU A 482 -11.25 -15.28 22.01
N LEU A 483 -11.51 -15.45 20.70
CA LEU A 483 -11.22 -16.69 20.00
C LEU A 483 -9.72 -17.01 20.04
N ARG A 484 -8.85 -16.04 19.75
CA ARG A 484 -7.40 -16.26 19.83
C ARG A 484 -6.93 -16.62 21.23
N ALA A 485 -7.50 -16.03 22.28
CA ALA A 485 -7.18 -16.36 23.66
C ALA A 485 -7.67 -17.79 24.01
N ARG A 486 -8.93 -18.11 23.69
CA ARG A 486 -9.55 -19.41 23.94
C ARG A 486 -8.83 -20.55 23.25
N TYR A 487 -8.38 -20.33 22.02
CA TYR A 487 -7.68 -21.33 21.20
C TYR A 487 -6.16 -21.09 21.13
N SER A 488 -5.58 -20.33 22.05
CA SER A 488 -4.18 -19.90 22.01
C SER A 488 -3.18 -21.04 21.94
N GLN A 489 -3.49 -22.18 22.57
CA GLN A 489 -2.66 -23.39 22.62
C GLN A 489 -3.28 -24.56 21.85
N SER A 490 -4.30 -24.30 21.02
CA SER A 490 -5.00 -25.38 20.32
C SER A 490 -4.12 -25.98 19.21
N SER A 491 -4.02 -27.30 19.16
CA SER A 491 -3.44 -28.01 18.01
C SER A 491 -4.28 -27.88 16.73
N GLN A 492 -5.44 -27.23 16.81
CA GLN A 492 -6.34 -26.98 15.68
C GLN A 492 -5.90 -25.82 14.77
N TRP A 493 -4.86 -25.06 15.13
CA TRP A 493 -4.28 -24.10 14.20
C TRP A 493 -3.51 -24.85 13.11
N THR A 494 -3.91 -24.65 11.86
CA THR A 494 -3.22 -25.22 10.70
C THR A 494 -2.37 -24.13 10.05
N THR A 495 -1.08 -24.39 9.89
CA THR A 495 -0.15 -23.47 9.22
C THR A 495 -0.38 -23.52 7.72
N ALA A 496 -0.55 -22.35 7.10
CA ALA A 496 -0.71 -22.19 5.68
C ALA A 496 0.63 -22.24 4.93
N THR A 497 0.56 -22.66 3.68
CA THR A 497 1.66 -22.58 2.72
C THR A 497 1.75 -21.15 2.19
N LEU A 498 2.92 -20.53 2.28
CA LEU A 498 3.19 -19.19 1.73
C LEU A 498 3.60 -19.29 0.27
N MET A 499 2.84 -18.64 -0.62
CA MET A 499 3.11 -18.55 -2.05
C MET A 499 4.00 -17.33 -2.33
N THR A 500 5.31 -17.52 -2.22
CA THR A 500 6.30 -16.44 -2.37
C THR A 500 6.79 -16.32 -3.82
N ARG A 501 6.34 -15.29 -4.54
CA ARG A 501 6.79 -15.00 -5.91
C ARG A 501 7.94 -14.00 -5.97
N ASP A 502 8.08 -13.13 -4.99
CA ASP A 502 9.16 -12.12 -4.93
C ASP A 502 10.52 -12.76 -4.56
N ALA A 503 11.54 -12.50 -5.39
CA ALA A 503 12.91 -12.96 -5.14
C ALA A 503 13.50 -12.32 -3.87
N GLN A 504 13.16 -11.06 -3.57
CA GLN A 504 13.56 -10.40 -2.32
C GLN A 504 12.94 -11.10 -1.12
N GLN A 505 11.68 -11.52 -1.24
CA GLN A 505 11.01 -12.28 -0.19
C GLN A 505 11.63 -13.66 0.02
N ARG A 506 11.93 -14.41 -1.05
CA ARG A 506 12.65 -15.68 -0.95
C ARG A 506 14.02 -15.50 -0.30
N LYS A 507 14.75 -14.45 -0.67
CA LYS A 507 16.05 -14.12 -0.08
C LYS A 507 15.91 -13.75 1.41
N GLN A 508 14.93 -12.93 1.78
CA GLN A 508 14.70 -12.54 3.17
C GLN A 508 14.35 -13.74 4.04
N LEU A 509 13.48 -14.63 3.57
CA LEU A 509 13.14 -15.88 4.26
C LEU A 509 14.35 -16.81 4.38
N ALA A 510 15.17 -16.93 3.34
CA ALA A 510 16.38 -17.73 3.37
C ALA A 510 17.44 -17.18 4.34
N VAL A 511 17.56 -15.84 4.45
CA VAL A 511 18.42 -15.16 5.43
C VAL A 511 17.85 -15.32 6.85
N ALA A 512 16.55 -15.14 7.06
CA ALA A 512 15.92 -15.34 8.38
C ALA A 512 16.14 -16.77 8.91
N GLN A 513 16.24 -17.76 8.02
CA GLN A 513 16.54 -19.16 8.35
C GLN A 513 18.04 -19.43 8.59
N ARG A 514 18.94 -18.57 8.12
CA ARG A 514 20.40 -18.69 8.28
C ARG A 514 20.90 -17.59 9.22
N ALA A 515 21.12 -17.94 10.48
CA ALA A 515 21.48 -16.99 11.54
C ALA A 515 22.85 -16.28 11.38
N ASP A 516 23.57 -16.41 10.25
CA ASP A 516 25.03 -16.25 10.24
C ASP A 516 25.68 -15.63 8.98
N GLU A 517 24.99 -14.79 8.20
CA GLU A 517 25.62 -14.13 7.04
C GLU A 517 25.56 -12.60 7.08
N ALA A 518 26.72 -11.98 6.85
CA ALA A 518 26.98 -10.53 6.76
C ALA A 518 26.41 -9.86 5.50
N GLU A 519 25.41 -10.49 4.85
CA GLU A 519 24.78 -9.95 3.64
C GLU A 519 23.71 -8.92 4.00
N ALA A 520 23.55 -7.87 3.18
CA ALA A 520 22.56 -6.84 3.44
C ALA A 520 21.14 -7.44 3.49
N LYS A 521 20.40 -7.18 4.58
CA LYS A 521 19.04 -7.74 4.76
C LYS A 521 18.12 -7.19 3.67
N PRO A 522 17.53 -8.03 2.79
CA PRO A 522 16.55 -7.55 1.83
C PRO A 522 15.27 -7.13 2.57
N TRP A 523 14.66 -6.02 2.16
CA TRP A 523 13.41 -5.50 2.70
C TRP A 523 12.26 -5.90 1.78
N VAL A 524 11.15 -6.36 2.36
CA VAL A 524 9.99 -6.84 1.62
C VAL A 524 8.81 -5.92 1.87
N TRP A 525 8.30 -5.35 0.80
CA TRP A 525 7.13 -4.48 0.82
C TRP A 525 5.91 -5.10 0.15
N SER A 526 6.11 -6.21 -0.56
CA SER A 526 5.04 -6.96 -1.20
C SER A 526 4.23 -7.74 -0.19
N TRP A 527 2.96 -7.97 -0.51
CA TRP A 527 2.16 -8.93 0.23
C TRP A 527 2.63 -10.35 -0.04
N THR A 528 2.05 -11.30 0.68
CA THR A 528 2.27 -12.73 0.52
C THR A 528 0.92 -13.38 0.31
N LEU A 529 0.76 -14.14 -0.76
CA LEU A 529 -0.42 -14.98 -0.91
C LEU A 529 -0.22 -16.27 -0.11
N TRP A 530 -1.28 -16.83 0.44
CA TRP A 530 -1.20 -18.06 1.22
C TRP A 530 -2.40 -18.96 0.97
N GLU A 531 -2.20 -20.26 1.18
CA GLU A 531 -3.21 -21.30 1.03
C GLU A 531 -3.05 -22.36 2.12
N VAL A 532 -4.17 -22.91 2.59
CA VAL A 532 -4.20 -24.06 3.50
C VAL A 532 -5.35 -24.99 3.17
N GLU A 533 -5.09 -26.30 3.22
CA GLU A 533 -6.13 -27.32 3.21
C GLU A 533 -6.57 -27.60 4.64
N LEU A 534 -7.87 -27.45 4.92
CA LEU A 534 -8.46 -27.76 6.22
C LEU A 534 -9.33 -29.01 6.13
N GLU A 535 -9.23 -29.88 7.12
CA GLU A 535 -10.16 -31.00 7.27
C GLU A 535 -11.55 -30.48 7.61
N CYS A 536 -12.55 -30.96 6.89
CA CYS A 536 -13.95 -30.69 7.15
C CYS A 536 -14.41 -31.53 8.35
N PRO A 537 -14.82 -30.92 9.47
CA PRO A 537 -15.27 -31.67 10.64
C PRO A 537 -16.44 -32.61 10.30
N ALA A 538 -16.46 -33.81 10.88
CA ALA A 538 -17.53 -34.78 10.63
C ALA A 538 -18.90 -34.18 11.00
N VAL A 539 -19.80 -34.11 10.02
CA VAL A 539 -21.17 -33.64 10.20
C VAL A 539 -22.13 -34.82 10.06
N GLU A 540 -23.12 -34.92 10.93
CA GLU A 540 -24.23 -35.86 10.75
C GLU A 540 -24.91 -35.61 9.39
N LYS A 541 -25.29 -36.67 8.68
CA LYS A 541 -26.01 -36.56 7.40
C LYS A 541 -27.25 -35.67 7.60
N ASN A 542 -27.36 -34.60 6.79
CA ASN A 542 -28.44 -33.61 6.75
C ASN A 542 -28.44 -32.54 7.86
N ALA A 543 -27.40 -32.40 8.68
CA ALA A 543 -27.28 -31.26 9.58
C ALA A 543 -26.56 -30.09 8.88
N GLU A 544 -27.24 -28.95 8.70
CA GLU A 544 -26.56 -27.70 8.36
C GLU A 544 -25.86 -27.16 9.60
N ARG A 545 -24.52 -27.09 9.56
CA ARG A 545 -23.71 -26.40 10.56
C ARG A 545 -22.88 -25.31 9.90
N SER A 546 -22.92 -24.14 10.52
CA SER A 546 -22.07 -23.00 10.19
C SER A 546 -20.74 -23.10 10.95
N TRP A 547 -19.69 -22.56 10.34
CA TRP A 547 -18.34 -22.53 10.91
C TRP A 547 -17.71 -21.16 10.70
N ALA A 548 -16.86 -20.76 11.63
CA ALA A 548 -16.07 -19.54 11.52
C ALA A 548 -14.59 -19.87 11.23
N LEU A 549 -13.99 -19.06 10.35
CA LEU A 549 -12.58 -19.12 10.01
C LEU A 549 -11.85 -17.92 10.62
N ILE A 550 -10.74 -18.19 11.32
CA ILE A 550 -9.89 -17.16 11.92
C ILE A 550 -8.49 -17.29 11.34
N VAL A 551 -7.94 -16.18 10.86
CA VAL A 551 -6.57 -16.11 10.35
C VAL A 551 -5.70 -15.22 11.25
N LYS A 552 -4.44 -15.62 11.42
CA LYS A 552 -3.38 -14.78 12.00
C LYS A 552 -2.10 -14.93 11.19
N CYS A 553 -1.26 -13.90 11.21
CA CYS A 553 0.07 -13.92 10.62
C CYS A 553 1.14 -13.50 11.64
N SER A 554 2.37 -13.94 11.43
CA SER A 554 3.57 -13.49 12.14
C SER A 554 4.62 -12.99 11.14
N GLU A 555 5.52 -12.12 11.61
CA GLU A 555 6.55 -11.44 10.81
C GLU A 555 7.93 -11.48 11.47
#